data_AF-A0A958C6N7-F1
#
_entry.id   AF-A0A958C6N7-F1
#
_cell.length_a   1.000
_cell.length_b   1.000
_cell.length_c   1.000
_cell.angle_alpha   90.00
_cell.angle_beta   90.00
_cell.angle_gamma   90.00
#
_symmetry.space_group_name_H-M   'P 1'
#
loop_
_entity.id
_entity.type
_entity.pdbx_description
1 polymer ?
#
loop_
_entity_poly.entity_id
_entity_poly.type
_entity_poly.pdbx_seq_one_letter_code
_entity_poly.pdbx_strand_id
1 'polypeptide(L)'
;AYDESGQMMMHLQAGLDNFDVFVRALGIGPQIRPMRYDPTQPIHARYVVDYNFLSPEKGREIVAITKIINAFFRWEVNSCEAILKDGLLQPIDYANACPDMHLTSLHVNFPWVIKSLLAWTTFCVATDRRMRLDMNTQAYFDIADSDMDYDEKLTAYEALADAYFETERFNEFSHTHLAHLDEEVWDFVQTPEFDAILQGIVRDKFPPHEHDQFIAHYRGLIWHWVDTNKPA
;
A
#
# COMPACT_ATOMS: atom_id res chain seq x y z
N ALA A 1 -29.97 3.86 8.75
CA ALA A 1 -28.74 3.17 9.20
C ALA A 1 -28.86 2.62 10.62
N TYR A 2 -28.89 3.45 11.69
CA TYR A 2 -28.97 2.94 13.09
C TYR A 2 -30.29 2.19 13.37
N ASP A 3 -31.44 2.80 13.09
CA ASP A 3 -32.74 2.14 13.35
C ASP A 3 -32.95 0.90 12.45
N GLU A 4 -32.24 0.83 11.33
CA GLU A 4 -32.31 -0.28 10.37
C GLU A 4 -31.33 -1.41 10.71
N SER A 5 -30.36 -1.19 11.62
CA SER A 5 -29.32 -2.18 11.89
C SER A 5 -29.79 -3.34 12.77
N GLY A 6 -30.94 -3.22 13.43
CA GLY A 6 -31.53 -4.28 14.26
C GLY A 6 -30.56 -4.79 15.33
N GLN A 7 -30.13 -6.05 15.20
CA GLN A 7 -29.19 -6.71 16.12
C GLN A 7 -27.74 -6.74 15.61
N MET A 8 -27.43 -6.06 14.51
CA MET A 8 -26.06 -6.01 13.98
C MET A 8 -25.15 -5.20 14.90
N MET A 9 -23.89 -5.60 15.00
CA MET A 9 -22.86 -4.85 15.71
C MET A 9 -22.64 -3.50 15.02
N MET A 10 -22.64 -2.42 15.81
CA MET A 10 -22.38 -1.06 15.33
C MET A 10 -21.12 -0.51 16.00
N HIS A 11 -20.20 0.02 15.21
CA HIS A 11 -19.09 0.83 15.69
C HIS A 11 -19.44 2.31 15.49
N LEU A 12 -19.43 3.09 16.56
CA LEU A 12 -19.62 4.54 16.49
C LEU A 12 -18.25 5.23 16.52
N GLN A 13 -17.98 6.08 15.52
CA GLN A 13 -16.76 6.87 15.39
C GLN A 13 -17.11 8.33 15.14
N ALA A 14 -16.20 9.23 15.48
CA ALA A 14 -16.32 10.64 15.11
C ALA A 14 -16.11 10.79 13.59
N GLY A 15 -16.98 11.53 12.92
CA GLY A 15 -16.79 11.89 11.52
C GLY A 15 -15.67 12.91 11.36
N LEU A 16 -14.76 12.66 10.42
CA LEU A 16 -13.70 13.61 10.05
C LEU A 16 -14.11 14.33 8.77
N ASP A 17 -14.81 15.45 8.91
CA ASP A 17 -15.16 16.34 7.78
C ASP A 17 -14.06 17.38 7.51
N ASN A 18 -14.03 17.94 6.30
CA ASN A 18 -13.09 19.00 5.88
C ASN A 18 -11.61 18.67 6.17
N PHE A 19 -11.21 17.45 5.85
CA PHE A 19 -9.82 17.01 5.99
C PHE A 19 -8.93 17.50 4.84
N ASP A 20 -7.62 17.49 5.07
CA ASP A 20 -6.64 17.95 4.09
C ASP A 20 -6.35 16.88 3.05
N VAL A 21 -6.11 15.64 3.52
CA VAL A 21 -5.69 14.51 2.69
C VAL A 21 -6.29 13.21 3.20
N PHE A 22 -6.81 12.39 2.28
CA PHE A 22 -7.07 10.98 2.52
C PHE A 22 -5.94 10.18 1.85
N VAL A 23 -5.23 9.39 2.66
CA VAL A 23 -4.15 8.51 2.25
C VAL A 23 -4.61 7.05 2.31
N ARG A 24 -4.32 6.28 1.25
CA ARG A 24 -4.34 4.82 1.30
C ARG A 24 -2.93 4.29 1.10
N ALA A 25 -2.39 3.60 2.08
CA ALA A 25 -1.06 3.01 2.08
C ALA A 25 -1.14 1.49 1.89
N LEU A 26 -0.57 0.98 0.81
CA LEU A 26 -0.46 -0.45 0.54
C LEU A 26 0.86 -0.96 1.11
N GLY A 27 0.81 -2.01 1.92
CA GLY A 27 1.99 -2.69 2.46
C GLY A 27 2.13 -4.11 1.93
N ILE A 28 3.34 -4.46 1.47
CA ILE A 28 3.74 -5.79 1.00
C ILE A 28 5.08 -6.14 1.67
N GLY A 29 5.03 -6.99 2.70
CA GLY A 29 6.16 -7.17 3.62
C GLY A 29 6.60 -5.82 4.21
N PRO A 30 7.90 -5.48 4.19
CA PRO A 30 8.40 -4.19 4.66
C PRO A 30 8.19 -3.03 3.66
N GLN A 31 7.69 -3.30 2.46
CA GLN A 31 7.54 -2.30 1.39
C GLN A 31 6.18 -1.60 1.51
N ILE A 32 6.18 -0.30 1.79
CA ILE A 32 4.95 0.48 1.94
C ILE A 32 4.88 1.57 0.87
N ARG A 33 3.71 1.70 0.22
CA ARG A 33 3.42 2.77 -0.75
C ARG A 33 2.17 3.55 -0.37
N PRO A 34 2.33 4.75 0.20
CA PRO A 34 1.25 5.71 0.38
C PRO A 34 0.76 6.23 -0.97
N MET A 35 -0.55 6.33 -1.13
CA MET A 35 -1.22 6.85 -2.32
C MET A 35 -2.30 7.84 -1.90
N ARG A 36 -2.44 8.94 -2.63
CA ARG A 36 -3.57 9.86 -2.42
C ARG A 36 -4.86 9.20 -2.88
N TYR A 37 -5.87 9.21 -2.02
CA TYR A 37 -7.17 8.65 -2.30
C TYR A 37 -8.23 9.76 -2.24
N ASP A 38 -9.14 9.81 -3.20
CA ASP A 38 -10.29 10.72 -3.20
C ASP A 38 -11.59 9.89 -3.29
N PRO A 39 -12.29 9.69 -2.16
CA PRO A 39 -13.49 8.87 -2.13
C PRO A 39 -14.67 9.50 -2.90
N THR A 40 -14.59 10.79 -3.23
CA THR A 40 -15.65 11.52 -3.97
C THR A 40 -15.61 11.26 -5.47
N GLN A 41 -14.51 10.71 -5.99
CA GLN A 41 -14.37 10.36 -7.40
C GLN A 41 -15.04 9.02 -7.74
N PRO A 42 -15.38 8.81 -9.03
CA PRO A 42 -15.70 7.47 -9.55
C PRO A 42 -14.59 6.47 -9.21
N ILE A 43 -14.94 5.19 -9.01
CA ILE A 43 -14.02 4.14 -8.51
C ILE A 43 -12.67 4.12 -9.25
N HIS A 44 -12.68 4.24 -10.58
CA HIS A 44 -11.47 4.21 -11.41
C HIS A 44 -10.55 5.44 -11.25
N ALA A 45 -11.05 6.53 -10.66
CA ALA A 45 -10.35 7.81 -10.49
C ALA A 45 -10.03 8.15 -9.03
N ARG A 46 -10.35 7.25 -8.08
CA ARG A 46 -10.12 7.51 -6.64
C ARG A 46 -8.65 7.53 -6.27
N TYR A 47 -7.81 6.79 -6.96
CA TYR A 47 -6.36 6.86 -6.75
C TYR A 47 -5.79 8.01 -7.57
N VAL A 48 -5.46 9.11 -6.90
CA VAL A 48 -5.00 10.34 -7.54
C VAL A 48 -3.50 10.25 -7.78
N VAL A 49 -3.06 10.54 -9.01
CA VAL A 49 -1.63 10.64 -9.34
C VAL A 49 -1.09 11.97 -8.81
N ASP A 50 -0.62 11.95 -7.58
CA ASP A 50 0.00 13.08 -6.89
C ASP A 50 1.14 12.56 -6.01
N TYR A 51 2.37 12.98 -6.30
CA TYR A 51 3.56 12.51 -5.59
C TYR A 51 3.98 13.43 -4.43
N ASN A 52 3.38 14.63 -4.32
CA ASN A 52 3.74 15.65 -3.33
C ASN A 52 2.59 16.00 -2.39
N PHE A 53 1.63 15.09 -2.25
CA PHE A 53 0.42 15.27 -1.44
C PHE A 53 0.66 15.21 0.08
N LEU A 54 1.85 14.75 0.51
CA LEU A 54 2.27 14.72 1.92
C LEU A 54 3.61 15.44 2.09
N SER A 55 3.82 16.05 3.24
CA SER A 55 5.17 16.46 3.66
C SER A 55 6.05 15.22 3.88
N PRO A 56 7.39 15.34 3.80
CA PRO A 56 8.29 14.22 4.08
C PRO A 56 8.07 13.58 5.45
N GLU A 57 7.77 14.39 6.46
CA GLU A 57 7.44 13.94 7.81
C GLU A 57 6.19 13.05 7.82
N LYS A 58 5.08 13.54 7.25
CA LYS A 58 3.82 12.77 7.20
C LYS A 58 3.91 11.55 6.28
N GLY A 59 4.75 11.62 5.24
CA GLY A 59 5.11 10.47 4.42
C GLY A 59 5.82 9.37 5.21
N ARG A 60 6.80 9.71 6.06
CA ARG A 60 7.45 8.74 6.96
C ARG A 60 6.47 8.19 7.98
N GLU A 61 5.65 9.07 8.58
CA GLU A 61 4.68 8.70 9.62
C GLU A 61 3.70 7.63 9.11
N ILE A 62 3.07 7.83 7.95
CA ILE A 62 2.13 6.85 7.39
C ILE A 62 2.82 5.53 7.01
N VAL A 63 4.06 5.59 6.50
CA VAL A 63 4.85 4.40 6.19
C VAL A 63 5.12 3.57 7.46
N ALA A 64 5.60 4.23 8.51
CA ALA A 64 5.88 3.60 9.79
C ALA A 64 4.61 3.00 10.39
N ILE A 65 3.52 3.79 10.51
CA ILE A 65 2.24 3.32 11.05
C ILE A 65 1.72 2.09 10.30
N THR A 66 1.73 2.13 8.96
CA THR A 66 1.25 1.01 8.14
C THR A 66 2.10 -0.24 8.36
N LYS A 67 3.43 -0.11 8.37
CA LYS A 67 4.36 -1.22 8.64
C LYS A 67 4.15 -1.79 10.04
N ILE A 68 3.95 -0.94 11.04
CA ILE A 68 3.69 -1.32 12.45
C ILE A 68 2.40 -2.12 12.56
N ILE A 69 1.31 -1.62 11.98
CA ILE A 69 0.00 -2.30 11.99
C ILE A 69 0.12 -3.67 11.31
N ASN A 70 0.73 -3.70 10.12
CA ASN A 70 0.90 -4.94 9.36
C ASN A 70 1.73 -5.95 10.13
N ALA A 71 2.82 -5.51 10.76
CA ALA A 71 3.62 -6.36 11.62
C ALA A 71 2.80 -6.87 12.80
N PHE A 72 2.14 -5.99 13.56
CA PHE A 72 1.36 -6.36 14.75
C PHE A 72 0.34 -7.46 14.46
N PHE A 73 -0.46 -7.30 13.40
CA PHE A 73 -1.46 -8.28 12.98
C PHE A 73 -0.91 -9.42 12.11
N ARG A 74 0.40 -9.43 11.84
CA ARG A 74 1.10 -10.43 11.01
C ARG A 74 0.58 -10.48 9.57
N TRP A 75 0.08 -9.35 9.06
CA TRP A 75 -0.36 -9.23 7.68
C TRP A 75 0.82 -8.93 6.75
N GLU A 76 1.08 -9.88 5.86
CA GLU A 76 2.14 -9.76 4.84
C GLU A 76 1.69 -8.88 3.66
N VAL A 77 0.37 -8.78 3.43
CA VAL A 77 -0.23 -7.89 2.42
C VAL A 77 -1.50 -7.27 3.00
N ASN A 78 -1.51 -5.95 3.14
CA ASN A 78 -2.61 -5.18 3.72
C ASN A 78 -2.61 -3.75 3.17
N SER A 79 -3.76 -3.09 3.17
CA SER A 79 -3.79 -1.64 2.99
C SER A 79 -4.39 -0.94 4.19
N CYS A 80 -3.76 0.16 4.60
CA CYS A 80 -4.26 1.07 5.63
C CYS A 80 -4.74 2.37 5.01
N GLU A 81 -5.81 2.92 5.53
CA GLU A 81 -6.43 4.18 5.18
C GLU A 81 -6.29 5.14 6.36
N ALA A 82 -5.83 6.36 6.07
CA ALA A 82 -5.63 7.39 7.07
C ALA A 82 -6.07 8.75 6.55
N ILE A 83 -6.56 9.59 7.44
CA ILE A 83 -6.93 10.98 7.16
C ILE A 83 -5.92 11.90 7.84
N LEU A 84 -5.32 12.81 7.06
CA LEU A 84 -4.58 13.95 7.59
C LEU A 84 -5.54 15.13 7.72
N LYS A 85 -5.65 15.65 8.94
CA LYS A 85 -6.44 16.84 9.24
C LYS A 85 -5.74 17.68 10.30
N ASP A 86 -5.54 18.97 10.03
CA ASP A 86 -4.96 19.93 10.96
C ASP A 86 -3.58 19.47 11.50
N GLY A 87 -2.80 18.81 10.64
CA GLY A 87 -1.48 18.26 10.97
C GLY A 87 -1.48 16.91 11.71
N LEU A 88 -2.66 16.36 12.05
CA LEU A 88 -2.80 15.06 12.70
C LEU A 88 -3.19 13.98 11.68
N LEU A 89 -2.36 12.93 11.57
CA LEU A 89 -2.61 11.78 10.71
C LEU A 89 -3.31 10.67 11.52
N GLN A 90 -4.53 10.31 11.12
CA GLN A 90 -5.38 9.37 11.86
C GLN A 90 -5.71 8.15 11.01
N PRO A 91 -5.28 6.94 11.39
CA PRO A 91 -5.76 5.70 10.78
C PRO A 91 -7.27 5.55 11.00
N ILE A 92 -8.02 5.28 9.93
CA ILE A 92 -9.49 5.17 9.96
C ILE A 92 -9.99 3.78 9.58
N ASP A 93 -9.28 3.10 8.68
CA ASP A 93 -9.49 1.70 8.33
C ASP A 93 -8.11 1.10 8.10
N TYR A 94 -7.81 -0.03 8.73
CA TYR A 94 -6.48 -0.60 8.69
C TYR A 94 -6.50 -2.13 8.59
N ALA A 95 -7.69 -2.72 8.43
CA ALA A 95 -7.88 -4.16 8.42
C ALA A 95 -8.39 -4.64 7.06
N ASN A 96 -7.57 -4.45 6.02
CA ASN A 96 -7.87 -4.86 4.65
C ASN A 96 -6.84 -5.89 4.15
N ALA A 97 -6.77 -7.03 4.85
CA ALA A 97 -5.92 -8.14 4.47
C ALA A 97 -6.44 -8.75 3.15
N CYS A 98 -5.62 -8.72 2.10
CA CYS A 98 -6.01 -8.90 0.69
C CYS A 98 -6.71 -7.66 0.07
N PRO A 99 -6.02 -6.53 -0.03
CA PRO A 99 -6.57 -5.32 -0.63
C PRO A 99 -6.75 -5.50 -2.14
N ASP A 100 -7.69 -4.75 -2.72
CA ASP A 100 -7.81 -4.66 -4.18
C ASP A 100 -6.51 -4.11 -4.80
N MET A 101 -5.86 -4.93 -5.62
CA MET A 101 -4.62 -4.62 -6.33
C MET A 101 -4.80 -4.63 -7.86
N HIS A 102 -6.04 -4.49 -8.33
CA HIS A 102 -6.33 -4.56 -9.76
C HIS A 102 -5.69 -3.40 -10.54
N LEU A 103 -5.24 -3.65 -11.77
CA LEU A 103 -4.65 -2.64 -12.66
C LEU A 103 -5.55 -1.41 -12.83
N THR A 104 -6.86 -1.60 -12.95
CA THR A 104 -7.82 -0.51 -13.12
C THR A 104 -8.00 0.36 -11.88
N SER A 105 -7.62 -0.17 -10.71
CA SER A 105 -7.71 0.50 -9.41
C SER A 105 -6.40 1.20 -9.11
N LEU A 106 -5.27 0.48 -9.17
CA LEU A 106 -3.95 1.00 -8.77
C LEU A 106 -3.15 1.63 -9.90
N HIS A 107 -3.48 1.35 -11.17
CA HIS A 107 -2.98 1.99 -12.38
C HIS A 107 -1.46 2.25 -12.41
N VAL A 108 -1.00 3.49 -12.26
CA VAL A 108 0.40 3.92 -12.17
C VAL A 108 1.17 3.20 -11.05
N ASN A 109 0.48 2.73 -10.01
CA ASN A 109 1.08 1.99 -8.90
C ASN A 109 1.14 0.48 -9.18
N PHE A 110 0.41 -0.02 -10.19
CA PHE A 110 0.32 -1.45 -10.49
C PHE A 110 1.69 -2.10 -10.74
N PRO A 111 2.62 -1.52 -11.53
CA PRO A 111 3.95 -2.11 -11.72
C PRO A 111 4.73 -2.24 -10.40
N TRP A 112 4.65 -1.22 -9.54
CA TRP A 112 5.26 -1.28 -8.20
C TRP A 112 4.67 -2.42 -7.37
N VAL A 113 3.35 -2.61 -7.39
CA VAL A 113 2.67 -3.67 -6.63
C VAL A 113 3.14 -5.06 -7.07
N ILE A 114 3.14 -5.33 -8.37
CA ILE A 114 3.55 -6.64 -8.90
C ILE A 114 5.02 -6.90 -8.58
N LYS A 115 5.88 -5.90 -8.75
CA LYS A 115 7.30 -5.97 -8.38
C LYS A 115 7.48 -6.29 -6.90
N SER A 116 6.81 -5.55 -6.03
CA SER A 116 6.92 -5.70 -4.58
C SER A 116 6.40 -7.05 -4.09
N LEU A 117 5.31 -7.55 -4.68
CA LEU A 117 4.81 -8.91 -4.43
C LEU A 117 5.86 -9.94 -4.83
N LEU A 118 6.39 -9.86 -6.06
CA LEU A 118 7.39 -10.80 -6.55
C LEU A 118 8.64 -10.81 -5.67
N ALA A 119 9.16 -9.62 -5.30
CA ALA A 119 10.32 -9.50 -4.43
C ALA A 119 10.05 -10.13 -3.05
N TRP A 120 8.93 -9.82 -2.42
CA TRP A 120 8.58 -10.34 -1.11
C TRP A 120 8.38 -11.86 -1.13
N THR A 121 7.63 -12.39 -2.09
CA THR A 121 7.40 -13.84 -2.20
C THR A 121 8.68 -14.59 -2.50
N THR A 122 9.56 -14.03 -3.36
CA THR A 122 10.84 -14.64 -3.69
C THR A 122 11.74 -14.71 -2.47
N PHE A 123 11.82 -13.61 -1.70
CA PHE A 123 12.54 -13.60 -0.43
C PHE A 123 12.00 -14.66 0.53
N CYS A 124 10.70 -14.71 0.76
CA CYS A 124 10.09 -15.68 1.68
C CYS A 124 10.42 -17.12 1.29
N VAL A 125 10.29 -17.47 0.00
CA VAL A 125 10.56 -18.83 -0.50
C VAL A 125 12.06 -19.15 -0.48
N ALA A 126 12.91 -18.26 -1.00
CA ALA A 126 14.34 -18.49 -1.11
C ALA A 126 15.04 -18.57 0.25
N THR A 127 14.48 -17.95 1.29
CA THR A 127 15.05 -17.91 2.63
C THR A 127 14.40 -18.88 3.62
N ASP A 128 13.40 -19.64 3.18
CA ASP A 128 12.53 -20.46 4.05
C ASP A 128 12.01 -19.65 5.26
N ARG A 129 11.57 -18.41 5.00
CA ARG A 129 11.15 -17.50 6.08
C ARG A 129 9.97 -18.11 6.82
N ARG A 130 10.15 -18.34 8.11
CA ARG A 130 9.12 -18.94 8.97
C ARG A 130 8.06 -17.92 9.31
N MET A 131 6.80 -18.31 9.09
CA MET A 131 5.64 -17.57 9.59
C MET A 131 5.66 -17.54 11.12
N ARG A 132 5.49 -16.36 11.72
CA ARG A 132 5.38 -16.18 13.17
C ARG A 132 3.92 -15.99 13.54
N LEU A 133 3.37 -16.89 14.34
CA LEU A 133 1.96 -16.87 14.76
C LEU A 133 1.71 -16.01 16.00
N ASP A 134 2.72 -15.87 16.86
CA ASP A 134 2.62 -15.05 18.06
C ASP A 134 2.72 -13.57 17.68
N MET A 135 1.75 -12.77 18.12
CA MET A 135 1.71 -11.32 17.93
C MET A 135 2.71 -10.59 18.84
N ASN A 136 3.23 -11.24 19.89
CA ASN A 136 4.14 -10.62 20.86
C ASN A 136 3.57 -9.29 21.40
N THR A 137 2.30 -9.30 21.79
CA THR A 137 1.57 -8.08 22.17
C THR A 137 2.20 -7.38 23.38
N GLN A 138 2.88 -8.13 24.26
CA GLN A 138 3.53 -7.56 25.44
C GLN A 138 4.58 -6.51 25.06
N ALA A 139 5.43 -6.78 24.07
CA ALA A 139 6.46 -5.83 23.64
C ALA A 139 5.86 -4.49 23.14
N TYR A 140 4.66 -4.53 22.54
CA TYR A 140 3.97 -3.32 22.12
C TYR A 140 3.38 -2.54 23.31
N PHE A 141 2.86 -3.26 24.31
CA PHE A 141 2.36 -2.63 25.53
C PHE A 141 3.49 -2.04 26.37
N ASP A 142 4.66 -2.70 26.44
CA ASP A 142 5.82 -2.16 27.14
C ASP A 142 6.28 -0.81 26.55
N ILE A 143 6.20 -0.65 25.22
CA ILE A 143 6.44 0.65 24.56
C ILE A 143 5.30 1.63 24.86
N ALA A 144 4.04 1.18 24.82
CA ALA A 144 2.88 2.04 25.06
C ALA A 144 2.92 2.67 26.46
N ASP A 145 3.27 1.86 27.46
CA ASP A 145 3.31 2.22 28.88
C ASP A 145 4.60 2.98 29.28
N SER A 146 5.54 3.16 28.35
CA SER A 146 6.76 3.95 28.59
C SER A 146 6.49 5.46 28.58
N ASP A 147 7.41 6.21 29.19
CA ASP A 147 7.41 7.69 29.20
C ASP A 147 7.92 8.34 27.90
N MET A 148 8.22 7.54 26.86
CA MET A 148 8.66 8.02 25.56
C MET A 148 7.65 8.97 24.92
N ASP A 149 8.13 9.95 24.17
CA ASP A 149 7.25 10.79 23.36
C ASP A 149 6.70 10.05 22.12
N TYR A 150 5.89 10.74 21.31
CA TYR A 150 5.26 10.13 20.14
C TYR A 150 6.29 9.61 19.12
N ASP A 151 7.32 10.39 18.82
CA ASP A 151 8.32 10.06 17.79
C ASP A 151 9.26 8.95 18.24
N GLU A 152 9.61 8.96 19.54
CA GLU A 152 10.34 7.90 20.20
C GLU A 152 9.54 6.58 20.19
N LYS A 153 8.25 6.62 20.55
CA LYS A 153 7.36 5.45 20.49
C LYS A 153 7.21 4.94 19.06
N LEU A 154 6.96 5.82 18.10
CA LEU A 154 6.83 5.44 16.69
C LEU A 154 8.08 4.71 16.19
N THR A 155 9.26 5.21 16.56
CA THR A 155 10.55 4.60 16.21
C THR A 155 10.75 3.24 16.91
N ALA A 156 10.39 3.12 18.19
CA ALA A 156 10.46 1.86 18.92
C ALA A 156 9.50 0.80 18.35
N TYR A 157 8.28 1.18 18.00
CA TYR A 157 7.33 0.29 17.32
C TYR A 157 7.81 -0.12 15.93
N GLU A 158 8.40 0.81 15.19
CA GLU A 158 8.94 0.54 13.87
C GLU A 158 10.06 -0.50 13.93
N ALA A 159 10.91 -0.46 14.97
CA ALA A 159 11.93 -1.47 15.19
C ALA A 159 11.35 -2.88 15.42
N LEU A 160 10.22 -3.01 16.13
CA LEU A 160 9.51 -4.29 16.25
C LEU A 160 8.99 -4.77 14.89
N ALA A 161 8.49 -3.84 14.06
CA ALA A 161 8.00 -4.15 12.73
C ALA A 161 9.13 -4.60 11.79
N ASP A 162 10.28 -3.93 11.84
CA ASP A 162 11.46 -4.31 11.05
C ASP A 162 12.01 -5.68 11.45
N ALA A 163 12.03 -5.98 12.75
CA ALA A 163 12.41 -7.30 13.26
C ALA A 163 11.41 -8.40 12.85
N TYR A 164 10.12 -8.05 12.70
CA TYR A 164 9.12 -8.98 12.17
C TYR A 164 9.35 -9.25 10.68
N PHE A 165 9.43 -8.21 9.86
CA PHE A 165 9.59 -8.34 8.40
C PHE A 165 11.00 -8.75 7.97
N GLU A 166 11.96 -8.80 8.90
CA GLU A 166 13.38 -9.02 8.58
C GLU A 166 13.87 -7.98 7.55
N THR A 167 13.46 -6.71 7.72
CA THR A 167 13.62 -5.63 6.73
C THR A 167 15.05 -5.50 6.22
N GLU A 168 16.05 -5.53 7.11
CA GLU A 168 17.46 -5.47 6.71
C GLU A 168 17.87 -6.65 5.83
N ARG A 169 17.51 -7.87 6.23
CA ARG A 169 17.79 -9.09 5.46
C ARG A 169 17.05 -9.10 4.12
N PHE A 170 15.82 -8.61 4.07
CA PHE A 170 15.04 -8.46 2.85
C PHE A 170 15.69 -7.44 1.90
N ASN A 171 16.15 -6.31 2.43
CA ASN A 171 16.82 -5.27 1.63
C ASN A 171 18.14 -5.80 1.08
N GLU A 172 18.98 -6.44 1.91
CA GLU A 172 20.23 -7.06 1.48
C GLU A 172 19.99 -8.13 0.39
N PHE A 173 19.00 -9.01 0.60
CA PHE A 173 18.61 -10.02 -0.37
C PHE A 173 18.16 -9.38 -1.69
N SER A 174 17.33 -8.33 -1.62
CA SER A 174 16.81 -7.64 -2.80
C SER A 174 17.95 -6.94 -3.57
N HIS A 175 18.86 -6.28 -2.88
CA HIS A 175 20.04 -5.66 -3.50
C HIS A 175 20.98 -6.70 -4.13
N THR A 176 21.15 -7.86 -3.51
CA THR A 176 22.11 -8.87 -3.98
C THR A 176 21.55 -9.72 -5.11
N HIS A 177 20.28 -10.10 -5.01
CA HIS A 177 19.67 -11.13 -5.86
C HIS A 177 18.60 -10.57 -6.81
N LEU A 178 18.03 -9.40 -6.52
CA LEU A 178 16.90 -8.84 -7.25
C LEU A 178 17.18 -7.42 -7.79
N ALA A 179 18.44 -6.97 -7.84
CA ALA A 179 18.77 -5.63 -8.34
C ALA A 179 18.33 -5.36 -9.79
N HIS A 180 18.24 -6.41 -10.61
CA HIS A 180 17.77 -6.34 -11.99
C HIS A 180 16.25 -6.20 -12.12
N LEU A 181 15.50 -6.43 -11.03
CA LEU A 181 14.05 -6.54 -11.08
C LEU A 181 13.37 -5.21 -11.48
N ASP A 182 13.98 -4.06 -11.16
CA ASP A 182 13.48 -2.76 -11.59
C ASP A 182 13.49 -2.62 -13.12
N GLU A 183 14.59 -3.05 -13.76
CA GLU A 183 14.75 -3.03 -15.22
C GLU A 183 13.82 -4.04 -15.89
N GLU A 184 13.75 -5.27 -15.38
CA GLU A 184 12.86 -6.30 -15.92
C GLU A 184 11.38 -5.88 -15.90
N VAL A 185 10.91 -5.27 -14.80
CA VAL A 185 9.54 -4.78 -14.71
C VAL A 185 9.33 -3.59 -15.64
N TRP A 186 10.31 -2.69 -15.74
CA TRP A 186 10.26 -1.55 -16.66
C TRP A 186 10.18 -2.00 -18.13
N ASP A 187 10.96 -3.00 -18.54
CA ASP A 187 10.89 -3.59 -19.87
C ASP A 187 9.57 -4.34 -20.09
N PHE A 188 9.14 -5.15 -19.12
CA PHE A 188 7.92 -5.96 -19.23
C PHE A 188 6.68 -5.11 -19.50
N VAL A 189 6.49 -3.99 -18.79
CA VAL A 189 5.27 -3.15 -18.95
C VAL A 189 5.18 -2.48 -20.32
N GLN A 190 6.27 -2.45 -21.08
CA GLN A 190 6.33 -1.89 -22.44
C GLN A 190 6.10 -2.96 -23.53
N THR A 191 6.01 -4.24 -23.14
CA THR A 191 5.82 -5.33 -24.10
C THR A 191 4.40 -5.38 -24.67
N PRO A 192 4.22 -5.92 -25.89
CA PRO A 192 2.91 -6.22 -26.43
C PRO A 192 2.08 -7.19 -25.55
N GLU A 193 2.76 -8.03 -24.77
CA GLU A 193 2.13 -8.99 -23.88
C GLU A 193 1.46 -8.30 -22.68
N PHE A 194 2.15 -7.36 -22.04
CA PHE A 194 1.54 -6.54 -20.99
C PHE A 194 0.38 -5.70 -21.53
N ASP A 195 0.53 -5.13 -22.73
CA ASP A 195 -0.55 -4.39 -23.37
C ASP A 195 -1.79 -5.27 -23.65
N ALA A 196 -1.59 -6.53 -24.05
CA ALA A 196 -2.68 -7.49 -24.21
C ALA A 196 -3.39 -7.80 -22.88
N ILE A 197 -2.65 -7.93 -21.77
CA ILE A 197 -3.20 -8.09 -20.42
C ILE A 197 -4.07 -6.88 -20.05
N LEU A 198 -3.56 -5.67 -20.25
CA LEU A 198 -4.29 -4.43 -19.97
C LEU A 198 -5.58 -4.37 -20.78
N GLN A 199 -5.52 -4.64 -22.08
CA GLN A 199 -6.72 -4.67 -22.93
C GLN A 199 -7.73 -5.73 -22.47
N GLY A 200 -7.26 -6.93 -22.10
CA GLY A 200 -8.12 -8.00 -21.58
C GLY A 200 -8.87 -7.58 -20.32
N ILE A 201 -8.14 -6.97 -19.37
CA ILE A 201 -8.71 -6.41 -18.13
C ILE A 201 -9.78 -5.36 -18.41
N VAL A 202 -9.52 -4.43 -19.33
CA VAL A 202 -10.50 -3.39 -19.66
C VAL A 202 -11.75 -4.00 -20.30
N ARG A 203 -11.56 -4.98 -21.19
CA ARG A 203 -12.67 -5.64 -21.88
C ARG A 203 -13.58 -6.43 -20.95
N ASP A 204 -13.01 -7.02 -19.90
CA ASP A 204 -13.75 -7.75 -18.86
C ASP A 204 -14.55 -6.82 -17.94
N LYS A 205 -13.97 -5.67 -17.59
CA LYS A 205 -14.53 -4.78 -16.56
C LYS A 205 -15.51 -3.73 -17.09
N PHE A 206 -15.32 -3.25 -18.31
CA PHE A 206 -16.06 -2.12 -18.87
C PHE A 206 -16.98 -2.57 -20.02
N PRO A 207 -18.10 -1.87 -20.27
CA PRO A 207 -18.97 -2.17 -21.41
C PRO A 207 -18.27 -1.86 -22.75
N PRO A 208 -18.62 -2.55 -23.86
CA PRO A 208 -17.91 -2.44 -25.14
C PRO A 208 -17.72 -1.04 -25.71
N HIS A 209 -18.68 -0.13 -25.47
CA HIS A 209 -18.61 1.24 -25.99
C HIS A 209 -17.62 2.14 -25.23
N GLU A 210 -17.11 1.70 -24.07
CA GLU A 210 -16.12 2.42 -23.26
C GLU A 210 -14.70 1.86 -23.42
N HIS A 211 -14.53 0.73 -24.13
CA HIS A 211 -13.24 0.01 -24.20
C HIS A 211 -12.11 0.89 -24.72
N ASP A 212 -12.30 1.58 -25.85
CA ASP A 212 -11.25 2.40 -26.45
C ASP A 212 -10.81 3.54 -25.53
N GLN A 213 -11.76 4.18 -24.85
CA GLN A 213 -11.49 5.24 -23.89
C GLN A 213 -10.65 4.74 -22.72
N PHE A 214 -11.05 3.64 -22.08
CA PHE A 214 -10.34 3.13 -20.91
C PHE A 214 -9.01 2.46 -21.27
N ILE A 215 -8.90 1.79 -22.42
CA ILE A 215 -7.61 1.29 -22.93
C ILE A 215 -6.64 2.46 -23.10
N ALA A 216 -7.06 3.55 -23.75
CA ALA A 216 -6.22 4.73 -23.92
C ALA A 216 -5.85 5.37 -22.57
N HIS A 217 -6.80 5.49 -21.65
CA HIS A 217 -6.59 6.04 -20.32
C HIS A 217 -5.55 5.26 -19.52
N TYR A 218 -5.70 3.93 -19.38
CA TYR A 218 -4.78 3.11 -18.60
C TYR A 218 -3.40 2.99 -19.27
N ARG A 219 -3.34 2.94 -20.61
CA ARG A 219 -2.06 3.06 -21.33
C ARG A 219 -1.35 4.36 -20.96
N GLY A 220 -2.06 5.49 -20.97
CA GLY A 220 -1.49 6.78 -20.59
C GLY A 220 -0.91 6.78 -19.18
N LEU A 221 -1.60 6.16 -18.22
CA LEU A 221 -1.10 6.04 -16.83
C LEU A 221 0.12 5.12 -16.72
N ILE A 222 0.16 4.02 -17.48
CA ILE A 222 1.34 3.13 -17.51
C ILE A 222 2.52 3.82 -18.20
N TRP A 223 2.30 4.52 -19.31
CA TRP A 223 3.37 5.30 -19.97
C TRP A 223 3.89 6.40 -19.08
N HIS A 224 3.01 7.09 -18.33
CA HIS A 224 3.45 8.02 -17.30
C HIS A 224 4.36 7.34 -16.27
N TRP A 225 4.03 6.14 -15.80
CA TRP A 225 4.90 5.38 -14.91
C TRP A 225 6.25 5.04 -15.57
N VAL A 226 6.26 4.60 -16.83
CA VAL A 226 7.49 4.27 -17.58
C VAL A 226 8.41 5.48 -17.67
N ASP A 227 7.86 6.65 -17.99
CA ASP A 227 8.63 7.89 -18.12
C ASP A 227 9.24 8.34 -16.79
N THR A 228 8.52 8.17 -15.67
CA THR A 228 8.99 8.60 -14.34
C THR A 228 9.87 7.59 -13.61
N ASN A 229 9.94 6.33 -14.08
CA ASN A 229 10.65 5.24 -13.39
C ASN A 229 11.70 4.57 -14.28
N LYS A 230 12.27 5.29 -15.24
CA LYS A 230 13.36 4.78 -16.07
C LYS A 230 14.55 4.34 -15.20
N PRO A 231 15.02 3.08 -15.30
CA PRO A 231 16.21 2.62 -14.60
C PRO A 231 17.46 3.45 -14.95
N ALA A 232 18.40 3.54 -14.01
CA ALA A 232 19.65 4.28 -14.14
C ALA A 232 20.69 3.56 -15.01
#